data_AF-A0A5K1HWL1-F1
#
_entry.id   AF-A0A5K1HWL1-F1
#
_cell.length_a   1.000
_cell.length_b   1.000
_cell.length_c   1.000
_cell.angle_alpha   90.00
_cell.angle_beta   90.00
_cell.angle_gamma   90.00
#
_symmetry.space_group_name_H-M   'P 1'
#
loop_
_entity.id
_entity.type
_entity.pdbx_description
1 polymer ?
#
loop_
_entity_poly.entity_id
_entity_poly.type
_entity_poly.pdbx_seq_one_letter_code
_entity_poly.pdbx_strand_id
1 'polypeptide(L)'
;SEKRLFDNGANTIKHEGIVFGCVHREDNPDFALRKVPGLVGLGRGPLSLVKQIGSSIDDKFAYCLPPYRNENNSVGQLKFGNDA
;
A
#
# COMPACT_ATOMS: atom_id res chain seq x y z
N SER A 1 3.98 -9.88 18.27
CA SER A 1 4.04 -9.77 16.81
C SER A 1 2.65 -9.60 16.25
N GLU A 2 2.37 -8.46 15.63
CA GLU A 2 1.07 -8.16 15.03
C GLU A 2 1.10 -8.57 13.55
N LYS A 3 0.14 -9.41 13.15
CA LYS A 3 0.07 -10.06 11.85
C LYS A 3 -0.77 -9.19 10.91
N ARG A 4 -0.20 -8.66 9.83
CA ARG A 4 -0.97 -7.95 8.80
C ARG A 4 -1.02 -8.78 7.52
N LEU A 5 -2.23 -9.12 7.12
CA LEU A 5 -2.57 -9.95 5.96
C LEU A 5 -3.01 -9.01 4.83
N PHE A 6 -2.45 -9.18 3.64
CA PHE A 6 -2.98 -8.58 2.42
C PHE A 6 -3.74 -9.69 1.67
N ASP A 7 -5.07 -9.56 1.61
CA ASP A 7 -5.96 -10.55 1.00
C ASP A 7 -6.43 -10.06 -0.37
N ASN A 8 -6.30 -10.89 -1.40
CA ASN A 8 -6.68 -10.58 -2.78
C ASN A 8 -7.42 -11.77 -3.45
N GLY A 9 -7.97 -12.72 -2.68
CA GLY A 9 -8.63 -13.91 -3.24
C GLY A 9 -7.69 -14.86 -4.02
N ALA A 10 -6.40 -14.53 -4.07
CA ALA A 10 -5.27 -15.33 -4.51
C ALA A 10 -4.26 -15.34 -3.35
N ASN A 11 -3.70 -16.51 -3.05
CA ASN A 11 -2.74 -16.81 -1.97
C ASN A 11 -2.15 -15.58 -1.26
N THR A 12 -2.51 -15.39 0.02
CA THR A 12 -1.90 -14.36 0.86
C THR A 12 -0.40 -14.59 0.99
N ILE A 13 0.40 -13.64 0.50
CA ILE A 13 1.86 -13.67 0.62
C ILE A 13 2.25 -12.91 1.89
N LYS A 14 3.08 -13.54 2.72
CA LYS A 14 3.57 -12.96 3.97
C LYS A 14 5.02 -12.49 3.79
N HIS A 15 5.26 -11.24 4.14
CA HIS A 15 6.60 -10.67 4.27
C HIS A 15 6.88 -10.37 5.74
N GLU A 16 7.98 -10.92 6.24
CA GLU A 16 8.48 -10.64 7.59
C GLU A 16 9.42 -9.44 7.57
N GLY A 17 9.60 -8.79 8.71
CA GLY A 17 10.60 -7.73 8.87
C GLY A 17 10.27 -6.42 8.15
N ILE A 18 9.02 -6.23 7.71
CA ILE A 18 8.56 -4.92 7.23
C ILE A 18 8.59 -3.95 8.41
N VAL A 19 9.32 -2.85 8.24
CA VAL A 19 9.37 -1.73 9.18
C VAL A 19 8.45 -0.61 8.69
N PHE A 20 7.72 -0.01 9.62
CA PHE A 20 6.83 1.12 9.36
C PHE A 20 6.83 2.07 10.55
N GLY A 21 6.43 3.32 10.32
CA GLY A 21 6.34 4.33 11.37
C GLY A 21 5.03 4.25 12.15
N CYS A 22 5.09 4.56 13.45
CA CYS A 22 3.91 4.78 14.28
C CYS A 22 3.61 6.28 14.34
N VAL A 23 2.40 6.66 13.95
CA VAL A 23 1.95 8.05 14.05
C VAL A 23 1.20 8.21 15.38
N HIS A 24 1.72 9.07 16.25
CA HIS A 24 1.15 9.32 17.58
C HIS A 24 0.35 10.63 17.66
N ARG A 25 0.58 11.54 16.71
CA ARG A 25 -0.12 12.81 16.58
C ARG A 25 -0.31 13.11 15.10
N GLU A 26 -1.52 13.52 14.76
CA GLU A 26 -1.86 13.95 13.41
C GLU A 26 -2.40 15.37 13.48
N ASP A 27 -1.55 16.34 13.15
CA ASP A 27 -1.95 17.74 13.06
C ASP A 27 -2.53 18.09 11.69
N ASN A 28 -2.93 17.08 10.90
CA ASN A 28 -3.39 17.27 9.55
C ASN A 28 -4.87 17.73 9.52
N PRO A 29 -5.18 18.88 8.90
CA PRO A 29 -6.56 19.33 8.71
C PRO A 29 -7.34 18.51 7.68
N ASP A 30 -6.68 17.65 6.89
CA ASP A 30 -7.31 16.88 5.83
C ASP A 30 -8.17 15.72 6.39
N PHE A 31 -9.48 15.85 6.23
CA PHE A 31 -10.48 14.86 6.63
C PHE A 31 -10.33 13.52 5.89
N ALA A 32 -9.74 13.50 4.69
CA ALA A 32 -9.56 12.25 3.95
C ALA A 32 -8.61 11.30 4.69
N LEU A 33 -7.57 11.85 5.33
CA LEU A 33 -6.58 11.05 6.06
C LEU A 33 -7.11 10.54 7.39
N ARG A 34 -8.09 11.22 8.00
CA ARG A 34 -8.80 10.71 9.19
C ARG A 34 -9.67 9.49 8.92
N LYS A 35 -9.98 9.19 7.65
CA LYS A 35 -10.79 8.02 7.26
C LYS A 35 -9.95 6.77 7.01
N VAL A 36 -8.63 6.87 7.02
CA VAL A 36 -7.71 5.74 6.82
C VAL A 36 -6.85 5.52 8.06
N PRO A 37 -6.46 4.27 8.37
CA PRO A 37 -5.62 3.98 9.53
C PRO A 37 -4.14 4.35 9.34
N GLY A 38 -3.73 4.79 8.15
CA GLY A 38 -2.36 5.16 7.85
C GLY A 38 -2.07 5.31 6.36
N LEU A 39 -0.79 5.49 6.03
CA LEU A 39 -0.29 5.71 4.68
C LEU A 39 0.75 4.65 4.29
N VAL A 40 0.75 4.26 3.01
CA VAL A 40 1.73 3.35 2.42
C VAL A 40 2.61 4.11 1.44
N GLY A 41 3.92 4.14 1.69
CA GLY A 41 4.89 4.78 0.80
C GLY A 41 5.35 3.86 -0.33
N LEU A 42 5.11 4.27 -1.59
CA LEU A 42 5.54 3.55 -2.80
C LEU A 42 6.74 4.22 -3.51
N GLY A 43 7.44 5.13 -2.82
CA GLY A 43 8.60 5.84 -3.37
C GLY A 43 9.84 4.96 -3.57
N ARG A 44 10.96 5.59 -3.97
CA ARG A 44 12.23 4.90 -4.25
C ARG A 44 13.19 4.81 -3.05
N GLY A 45 12.77 5.29 -1.88
CA GLY A 45 13.59 5.28 -0.67
C GLY A 45 13.73 3.88 -0.05
N PRO A 46 14.76 3.62 0.77
CA PRO A 46 15.03 2.30 1.34
C PRO A 46 13.93 1.76 2.25
N LEU A 47 13.13 2.64 2.86
CA LEU A 47 12.00 2.28 3.72
C LEU A 47 10.66 2.24 2.98
N SER A 48 10.61 2.46 1.66
CA SER A 48 9.35 2.31 0.92
C SER A 48 8.90 0.84 0.92
N LEU A 49 7.60 0.61 0.84
CA LEU A 49 7.07 -0.76 0.81
C LEU A 49 7.67 -1.54 -0.37
N VAL A 50 7.71 -0.91 -1.55
CA VAL A 50 8.25 -1.50 -2.79
C VAL A 50 9.69 -1.94 -2.59
N LYS A 51 10.52 -1.13 -1.89
CA LYS A 51 11.92 -1.49 -1.68
C LYS A 51 12.10 -2.57 -0.60
N GLN A 52 11.26 -2.56 0.44
CA GLN A 52 11.29 -3.56 1.50
C GLN A 52 10.88 -4.95 1.02
N ILE A 53 9.92 -5.06 0.09
CA ILE A 53 9.48 -6.33 -0.50
C ILE A 53 10.13 -6.62 -1.87
N GLY A 54 11.07 -5.78 -2.29
CA GLY A 54 11.60 -5.69 -3.65
C GLY A 54 12.13 -7.00 -4.22
N SER A 55 12.76 -7.84 -3.39
CA SER A 55 13.28 -9.15 -3.79
C SER A 55 12.21 -10.13 -4.26
N SER A 56 10.95 -9.90 -3.92
CA SER A 56 9.83 -10.79 -4.28
C SER A 56 8.97 -10.22 -5.40
N ILE A 57 9.17 -8.96 -5.79
CA ILE A 57 8.35 -8.25 -6.76
C ILE A 57 9.19 -7.58 -7.86
N ASP A 58 10.49 -7.89 -7.95
CA ASP A 58 11.46 -7.26 -8.86
C ASP A 58 11.48 -5.71 -8.79
N ASP A 59 11.23 -5.14 -7.62
CA ASP A 59 11.03 -3.69 -7.43
C ASP A 59 9.93 -3.08 -8.36
N LYS A 60 9.00 -3.88 -8.88
CA LYS A 60 7.94 -3.46 -9.82
C LYS A 60 6.57 -3.35 -9.16
N PHE A 61 5.88 -2.28 -9.46
CA PHE A 61 4.48 -2.09 -9.13
C PHE A 61 3.80 -1.21 -10.17
N ALA A 62 2.49 -1.36 -10.29
CA ALA A 62 1.66 -0.47 -11.08
C ALA A 62 0.33 -0.24 -10.40
N TYR A 63 -0.31 0.87 -10.73
CA TYR A 63 -1.60 1.20 -10.19
C TYR A 63 -2.54 1.72 -11.29
N CYS A 64 -3.81 1.37 -11.16
CA CYS A 64 -4.90 1.94 -11.93
C CYS A 64 -5.81 2.68 -10.95
N LEU A 65 -5.85 4.01 -11.04
CA LEU A 65 -6.75 4.83 -10.23
C LEU A 65 -8.11 4.91 -10.91
N PRO A 66 -9.22 4.82 -10.16
CA PRO A 66 -10.52 5.12 -10.71
C PRO A 66 -10.59 6.61 -11.14
N PRO A 67 -11.46 6.95 -12.09
CA PRO A 67 -11.64 8.34 -12.52
C PRO A 67 -12.07 9.22 -11.34
N TYR A 68 -11.65 10.49 -11.32
CA TYR A 68 -11.83 11.39 -10.18
C TYR A 68 -13.25 11.47 -9.62
N ARG A 69 -14.27 11.53 -10.50
CA ARG A 69 -15.68 11.58 -10.07
C ARG A 69 -16.21 10.24 -9.56
N ASN A 70 -15.58 9.14 -9.98
CA ASN A 70 -15.91 7.76 -9.65
C ASN A 70 -17.40 7.45 -9.45
N GLU A 71 -18.25 7.90 -10.38
CA GLU A 71 -19.72 7.88 -10.24
C GLU A 71 -20.29 6.47 -10.07
N ASN A 72 -19.57 5.46 -10.57
CA ASN A 72 -19.93 4.04 -10.46
C ASN A 72 -19.26 3.32 -9.28
N ASN A 73 -18.60 4.04 -8.35
CA ASN A 73 -17.83 3.46 -7.25
C ASN A 73 -16.84 2.37 -7.70
N SER A 74 -16.20 2.56 -8.85
CA SER A 74 -15.19 1.64 -9.36
C SER A 74 -13.98 1.57 -8.43
N VAL A 75 -13.41 0.38 -8.31
CA VAL A 75 -12.28 0.10 -7.42
C VAL A 75 -10.99 0.17 -8.23
N GLY A 76 -10.03 0.96 -7.75
CA GLY A 76 -8.69 0.99 -8.31
C GLY A 76 -7.93 -0.30 -8.03
N GLN A 77 -6.85 -0.54 -8.76
CA GLN A 77 -5.98 -1.70 -8.54
C GLN A 77 -4.56 -1.25 -8.24
N LEU A 78 -3.91 -1.98 -7.35
CA LEU A 78 -2.47 -1.92 -7.10
C LEU A 78 -1.93 -3.32 -7.32
N LYS A 79 -0.96 -3.44 -8.23
CA LYS A 79 -0.35 -4.71 -8.62
C LYS A 79 1.16 -4.64 -8.39
N PHE A 80 1.76 -5.80 -8.14
CA PHE A 80 3.18 -5.94 -7.84
C PHE A 80 3.79 -7.06 -8.69
N GLY A 81 5.10 -6.98 -8.94
CA GLY A 81 5.82 -8.03 -9.65
C GLY A 81 5.40 -8.14 -11.11
N ASN A 82 5.16 -9.36 -11.57
CA ASN A 82 4.82 -9.63 -12.97
C ASN A 82 3.40 -9.19 -13.36
N ASP A 83 2.53 -8.94 -12.37
CA ASP A 83 1.18 -8.44 -12.60
C ASP A 83 1.10 -6.90 -12.62
N ALA A 84 2.24 -6.22 -12.40
CA ALA A 84 2.36 -4.77 -12.51
C ALA A 84 2.14 -4.31 -13.95
#